data_AF-K5XUU3-F1
#
_entry.id   AF-K5XUU3-F1
#
_cell.length_a   1.000
_cell.length_b   1.000
_cell.length_c   1.000
_cell.angle_alpha   90.00
_cell.angle_beta   90.00
_cell.angle_gamma   90.00
#
_symmetry.space_group_name_H-M   'P 1'
#
loop_
_entity.id
_entity.type
_entity.pdbx_description
1 polymer ?
#
loop_
_entity_poly.entity_id
_entity_poly.type
_entity_poly.pdbx_seq_one_letter_code
_entity_poly.pdbx_strand_id
1 'polypeptide(L)'
;EPFTVLAATARFYEAMFRAAGRQVAWELLVALNGRITHLRARTISTSGRERDGMAEMQAILDAIIARDPDAAAAASVRHLQNALQLALKQGPAESQSPN
;
A
#
# COMPACT_ATOMS: atom_id res chain seq x y z
N GLU A 1 11.17 8.79 -8.87
CA GLU A 1 11.22 7.42 -9.41
C GLU A 1 10.20 6.47 -8.78
N PRO A 2 9.23 5.96 -9.56
CA PRO A 2 8.16 5.06 -9.10
C PRO A 2 8.68 3.79 -8.39
N PHE A 3 9.77 3.21 -8.88
CA PHE A 3 10.38 2.01 -8.30
C PHE A 3 10.91 2.23 -6.88
N THR A 4 11.51 3.40 -6.61
CA THR A 4 12.00 3.75 -5.27
C THR A 4 10.85 3.89 -4.27
N VAL A 5 9.73 4.48 -4.69
CA VAL A 5 8.53 4.61 -3.85
C VAL A 5 7.92 3.25 -3.54
N LEU A 6 7.83 2.35 -4.52
CA LEU A 6 7.37 0.97 -4.30
C LEU A 6 8.24 0.22 -3.28
N ALA A 7 9.56 0.30 -3.42
CA ALA A 7 10.51 -0.35 -2.52
C ALA A 7 10.44 0.23 -1.09
N ALA A 8 10.39 1.55 -0.95
CA ALA A 8 10.25 2.22 0.34
C ALA A 8 8.95 1.83 1.05
N THR A 9 7.85 1.77 0.30
CA THR A 9 6.55 1.40 0.84
C THR A 9 6.49 -0.07 1.27
N ALA A 10 7.14 -0.97 0.54
CA ALA A 10 7.26 -2.37 0.95
C ALA A 10 8.04 -2.51 2.27
N ARG A 11 9.14 -1.77 2.42
CA ARG A 11 9.93 -1.74 3.66
C ARG A 11 9.14 -1.20 4.86
N PHE A 12 8.24 -0.24 4.63
CA PHE A 12 7.35 0.25 5.69
C PHE A 12 6.48 -0.87 6.27
N TYR A 13 5.83 -1.68 5.41
CA TYR A 13 5.01 -2.79 5.89
C TYR A 13 5.85 -3.85 6.59
N GLU A 14 7.00 -4.20 6.03
CA GLU A 14 7.91 -5.14 6.68
C GLU A 14 8.26 -4.70 8.10
N ALA A 15 8.62 -3.43 8.28
CA ALA A 15 8.93 -2.87 9.60
C ALA A 15 7.74 -2.97 10.56
N MET A 16 6.54 -2.62 10.11
CA MET A 16 5.31 -2.69 10.90
C MET A 16 4.99 -4.13 11.36
N PHE A 17 5.05 -5.10 10.45
CA PHE A 17 4.74 -6.50 10.76
C PHE A 17 5.79 -7.14 11.67
N ARG A 18 7.07 -6.84 11.46
CA ARG A 18 8.16 -7.30 12.34
C ARG A 18 8.01 -6.72 13.75
N ALA A 19 7.71 -5.42 13.87
CA ALA A 19 7.49 -4.77 15.17
C ALA A 19 6.30 -5.37 15.94
N ALA A 20 5.26 -5.82 15.23
CA ALA A 20 4.10 -6.49 15.81
C ALA A 20 4.35 -7.98 16.17
N GLY A 21 5.55 -8.52 15.90
CA GLY A 21 5.84 -9.95 16.07
C GLY A 21 5.08 -10.86 15.10
N ARG A 22 4.54 -10.31 14.01
CA ARG A 22 3.67 -11.02 13.06
C ARG A 22 4.41 -11.42 11.78
N GLN A 23 5.51 -12.15 11.91
CA GLN A 23 6.35 -12.55 10.78
C GLN A 23 5.64 -13.48 9.79
N VAL A 24 4.84 -14.43 10.26
CA VAL A 24 4.01 -15.29 9.40
C VAL A 24 2.98 -14.47 8.61
N ALA A 25 2.41 -13.43 9.23
CA ALA A 25 1.47 -12.55 8.53
C ALA A 25 2.18 -11.70 7.47
N TRP A 26 3.43 -11.30 7.69
CA TRP A 26 4.27 -10.69 6.65
C TRP A 26 4.50 -11.64 5.48
N GLU A 27 4.85 -12.89 5.73
CA GLU A 27 5.09 -13.90 4.67
C GLU A 27 3.82 -14.16 3.83
N LEU A 28 2.65 -14.24 4.49
CA LEU A 28 1.36 -14.28 3.79
C LEU A 28 1.07 -13.01 3.01
N LEU A 29 1.40 -11.84 3.58
CA LEU A 29 1.26 -10.55 2.89
C LEU A 29 2.20 -10.47 1.69
N VAL A 30 3.38 -11.08 1.73
CA VAL A 30 4.33 -11.19 0.61
C VAL A 30 3.78 -12.08 -0.51
N ALA A 31 3.10 -13.18 -0.18
CA ALA A 31 2.39 -13.99 -1.17
C ALA A 31 1.21 -13.22 -1.82
N LEU A 32 0.51 -12.38 -1.04
CA LEU A 32 -0.51 -11.43 -1.53
C LEU A 32 0.10 -10.18 -2.21
N ASN A 33 1.36 -9.84 -1.92
CA ASN A 33 2.03 -8.63 -2.39
C ASN A 33 2.17 -8.61 -3.90
N GLY A 34 2.17 -9.74 -4.61
CA GLY A 34 2.08 -9.72 -6.07
C GLY A 34 0.89 -8.91 -6.56
N ARG A 35 -0.28 -9.08 -5.94
CA ARG A 35 -1.51 -8.35 -6.28
C ARG A 35 -1.53 -6.92 -5.74
N ILE A 36 -1.01 -6.70 -4.53
CA ILE A 36 -0.94 -5.37 -3.89
C ILE A 36 0.11 -4.47 -4.56
N THR A 37 1.28 -5.01 -4.89
CA THR A 37 2.33 -4.34 -5.67
C THR A 37 1.84 -4.06 -7.09
N HIS A 38 1.13 -4.99 -7.73
CA HIS A 38 0.49 -4.73 -9.01
C HIS A 38 -0.54 -3.60 -8.91
N LEU A 39 -1.41 -3.61 -7.90
CA LEU A 39 -2.36 -2.52 -7.65
C LEU A 39 -1.64 -1.18 -7.45
N ARG A 40 -0.55 -1.17 -6.66
CA ARG A 40 0.25 0.04 -6.40
C ARG A 40 0.94 0.55 -7.64
N ALA A 41 1.60 -0.30 -8.41
CA ALA A 41 2.25 0.07 -9.65
C ALA A 41 1.27 0.72 -10.64
N ARG A 42 0.03 0.26 -10.67
CA ARG A 42 -1.04 0.91 -11.44
C ARG A 42 -1.39 2.29 -10.89
N THR A 43 -1.57 2.40 -9.57
CA THR A 43 -1.96 3.70 -8.96
C THR A 43 -0.84 4.73 -8.88
N ILE A 44 0.44 4.34 -8.88
CA ILE A 44 1.57 5.23 -8.50
C ILE A 44 1.78 6.38 -9.49
N SER A 45 1.42 6.19 -10.76
CA SER A 45 1.50 7.20 -11.80
C SER A 45 0.24 8.07 -11.89
N THR A 46 -0.77 7.84 -11.04
CA THR A 46 -1.99 8.65 -11.01
C THR A 46 -1.67 10.01 -10.39
N SER A 47 -2.01 11.09 -11.09
CA SER A 47 -1.86 12.45 -10.61
C SER A 47 -2.49 12.63 -9.22
N GLY A 48 -1.71 13.14 -8.26
CA GLY A 48 -2.15 13.35 -6.86
C GLY A 48 -1.88 12.19 -5.91
N ARG A 49 -1.67 10.96 -6.40
CA ARG A 49 -1.44 9.78 -5.55
C ARG A 49 -0.16 9.87 -4.71
N GLU A 50 0.87 10.55 -5.20
CA GLU A 50 2.10 10.76 -4.43
C GLU A 50 1.85 11.52 -3.12
N ARG A 51 0.98 12.54 -3.12
CA ARG A 51 0.66 13.31 -1.91
C ARG A 51 -0.35 12.57 -1.03
N ASP A 52 -1.43 12.08 -1.62
CA ASP A 52 -2.51 11.44 -0.87
C ASP A 52 -2.05 10.12 -0.24
N GLY A 53 -1.26 9.33 -0.98
CA GLY A 53 -0.67 8.09 -0.49
C GLY A 53 0.29 8.31 0.68
N MET A 54 1.09 9.37 0.64
CA MET A 54 1.98 9.73 1.75
C MET A 54 1.19 10.15 2.99
N ALA A 55 0.14 10.96 2.83
CA ALA A 55 -0.72 11.37 3.94
C ALA A 55 -1.46 10.18 4.58
N GLU A 56 -1.95 9.24 3.77
CA GLU A 56 -2.55 7.98 4.24
C GLU A 56 -1.57 7.14 5.08
N MET A 57 -0.34 7.00 4.61
CA MET A 57 0.71 6.24 5.29
C MET A 57 1.15 6.90 6.60
N GLN A 58 1.22 8.24 6.61
CA GLN A 58 1.51 9.01 7.82
C GLN A 58 0.42 8.81 8.88
N ALA A 59 -0.86 8.80 8.48
CA ALA A 59 -1.96 8.57 9.41
C ALA A 59 -1.90 7.18 10.09
N ILE A 60 -1.43 6.15 9.36
CA ILE A 60 -1.19 4.82 9.95
C ILE A 60 -0.08 4.90 10.99
N LEU A 61 1.04 5.55 10.64
CA LEU A 61 2.19 5.70 11.54
C LEU A 61 1.83 6.50 12.80
N ASP A 62 1.10 7.60 12.66
CA ASP A 62 0.68 8.45 13.77
C ASP A 62 -0.20 7.68 14.76
N ALA A 63 -1.15 6.87 14.27
CA ALA A 63 -1.99 6.01 15.10
C ALA A 63 -1.18 4.93 15.84
N ILE A 64 -0.18 4.34 15.16
CA ILE A 64 0.75 3.38 15.79
C ILE A 64 1.57 4.05 16.89
N ILE A 65 2.11 5.25 16.65
CA ILE A 65 2.87 6.04 17.64
C ILE A 65 2.00 6.38 18.84
N ALA A 66 0.74 6.77 18.60
CA ALA A 66 -0.24 7.04 19.65
C ALA A 66 -0.70 5.79 20.42
N ARG A 67 -0.27 4.59 19.99
CA ARG A 67 -0.70 3.29 20.53
C ARG A 67 -2.22 3.10 20.49
N ASP A 68 -2.86 3.60 19.44
CA ASP A 68 -4.29 3.45 19.19
C ASP A 68 -4.51 2.35 18.12
N PRO A 69 -4.78 1.10 18.53
CA PRO A 69 -4.92 0.00 17.59
C PRO A 69 -6.16 0.13 16.69
N ASP A 70 -7.23 0.74 17.18
CA ASP A 70 -8.48 0.91 16.43
C ASP A 70 -8.30 1.98 15.34
N ALA A 71 -7.65 3.10 15.67
CA ALA A 71 -7.30 4.12 14.71
C ALA A 71 -6.32 3.59 13.64
N ALA A 72 -5.32 2.79 14.05
CA ALA A 72 -4.36 2.20 13.12
C ALA A 72 -5.02 1.21 12.14
N ALA A 73 -5.96 0.39 12.63
CA ALA A 73 -6.75 -0.50 11.80
C ALA A 73 -7.64 0.28 10.82
N ALA A 74 -8.37 1.29 11.29
CA ALA A 74 -9.23 2.13 10.46
C ALA A 74 -8.44 2.89 9.38
N ALA A 75 -7.27 3.44 9.72
CA ALA A 75 -6.38 4.10 8.77
C ALA A 75 -5.85 3.13 7.71
N SER A 76 -5.48 1.91 8.12
CA SER A 76 -5.00 0.87 7.21
C SER A 76 -6.07 0.42 6.21
N VAL A 77 -7.31 0.22 6.68
CA VAL A 77 -8.46 -0.13 5.81
C VAL A 77 -8.72 1.00 4.80
N ARG A 78 -8.76 2.25 5.27
CA ARG A 78 -8.98 3.42 4.40
C ARG A 78 -7.91 3.54 3.31
N HIS A 79 -6.64 3.35 3.66
CA HIS A 79 -5.53 3.35 2.69
C HIS A 79 -5.74 2.32 1.56
N LEU A 80 -6.14 1.08 1.92
CA LEU A 80 -6.40 0.03 0.95
C LEU A 80 -7.62 0.32 0.06
N GLN A 81 -8.70 0.85 0.65
CA GLN A 81 -9.91 1.24 -0.09
C GLN A 81 -9.62 2.35 -1.10
N ASN A 82 -8.85 3.37 -0.72
CA ASN A 82 -8.45 4.45 -1.63
C ASN A 82 -7.60 3.93 -2.79
N ALA A 83 -6.62 3.05 -2.50
CA ALA A 83 -5.81 2.40 -3.52
C ALA A 83 -6.68 1.57 -4.50
N LEU A 84 -7.65 0.82 -3.99
CA LEU A 84 -8.59 0.06 -4.82
C LEU A 84 -9.42 0.97 -5.73
N GLN A 85 -9.99 2.05 -5.20
CA GLN A 85 -10.77 3.00 -5.98
C GLN A 85 -9.97 3.63 -7.12
N LEU A 86 -8.71 4.00 -6.86
CA LEU A 86 -7.82 4.52 -7.89
C LEU A 86 -7.50 3.48 -8.96
N ALA A 87 -7.26 2.23 -8.57
CA ALA A 87 -6.98 1.16 -9.53
C ALA A 87 -8.19 0.82 -10.42
N LEU A 88 -9.41 0.84 -9.87
CA LEU A 88 -10.64 0.61 -10.63
C LEU A 88 -10.90 1.73 -11.65
N LYS A 89 -10.56 2.99 -11.31
CA LYS A 89 -10.68 4.12 -12.25
C LYS A 89 -9.75 4.01 -13.46
N GLN A 90 -8.69 3.20 -13.38
CA GLN A 90 -7.74 3.01 -14.49
C GLN A 90 -8.14 1.91 -15.49
N GLY A 91 -9.38 1.40 -15.47
CA GLY A 91 -9.85 0.33 -16.39
C GLY A 91 -9.08 -1.00 -16.21
N PRO A 92 -9.31 -2.08 -16.99
CA PRO A 92 -8.32 -3.13 -17.14
C PRO A 92 -7.12 -2.58 -17.91
N ALA A 93 -5.90 -2.89 -17.48
CA ALA A 93 -4.70 -2.57 -18.28
C ALA A 93 -4.91 -3.15 -19.67
N GLU A 94 -4.86 -2.31 -20.71
CA GLU A 94 -4.90 -2.75 -22.09
C GLU A 94 -3.94 -3.92 -22.25
N SER A 95 -4.49 -5.02 -22.78
CA SER A 95 -3.77 -6.19 -23.23
C SER A 95 -2.54 -5.73 -23.99
N GLN A 96 -1.35 -5.93 -23.43
CA GLN A 96 -0.13 -5.84 -24.22
C GLN A 96 -0.22 -6.98 -25.25
N SER A 97 -0.70 -6.63 -26.44
CA SER A 97 -0.59 -7.45 -27.63
C SER A 97 0.90 -7.70 -27.87
N PRO A 98 1.37 -8.95 -27.91
CA PRO A 98 2.72 -9.22 -28.35
C PRO A 98 2.78 -8.95 -29.86
N ASN A 99 3.65 -8.03 -30.26
CA ASN A 99 4.14 -7.93 -31.62
C ASN A 99 5.40 -8.79 -31.75
#